data_AF-A0ABD1DN55-F1
#
_entry.id   AF-A0ABD1DN55-F1
#
_cell.length_a   1.000
_cell.length_b   1.000
_cell.length_c   1.000
_cell.angle_alpha   90.00
_cell.angle_beta   90.00
_cell.angle_gamma   90.00
#
_symmetry.space_group_name_H-M   'P 1'
#
loop_
_entity.id
_entity.type
_entity.pdbx_description
1 polymer ?
#
loop_
_entity_poly.entity_id
_entity_poly.type
_entity_poly.pdbx_seq_one_letter_code
_entity_poly.pdbx_strand_id
1 'polypeptide(L)'
;MQLQKFGVTVRGFDVDVHDPAITRTGGTTFNLDLFMKHPLVSKIVKTKAQRDFMLHTFLKYIRSCYTLIMDKRVGHMHGPTVSMLTFVGALCNHSCDPNVFFSTRNGRYTLIVLRPIRKGEQIVTSYGPTWWEPCPGYKCTYTCRCPVCKKTSWTLKKKEFPQAAYRHLLLITAATHSTTGVINNADQLNMAQQFVNRYAENYHPGEVFGAAIRIYRQFLNAGLNLAETKLEQMRAVAFWEAFDD
;
A
#
# COMPACT_ATOMS: atom_id res chain seq x y z
N MET A 1 7.56 -0.40 33.15
CA MET A 1 8.09 -0.92 31.87
C MET A 1 7.70 0.07 30.77
N GLN A 2 8.59 1.00 30.43
CA GLN A 2 8.33 2.08 29.48
C GLN A 2 8.41 1.55 28.04
N LEU A 3 7.30 1.57 27.31
CA LEU A 3 7.28 1.27 25.88
C LEU A 3 7.75 2.50 25.11
N GLN A 4 8.95 2.42 24.54
CA GLN A 4 9.48 3.39 23.59
C GLN A 4 8.49 3.58 22.44
N LYS A 5 8.19 4.85 22.13
CA LYS A 5 7.52 5.27 20.89
C LYS A 5 8.39 4.82 19.71
N PHE A 6 8.05 3.69 19.09
CA PHE A 6 8.62 3.30 17.81
C PHE A 6 7.93 4.08 16.69
N GLY A 7 8.28 5.36 16.57
CA GLY A 7 8.27 6.00 15.27
C GLY A 7 9.40 5.39 14.46
N VAL A 8 9.11 4.41 13.60
CA VAL A 8 10.04 4.10 12.52
C VAL A 8 9.91 5.23 11.51
N THR A 9 10.63 6.31 11.77
CA THR A 9 11.13 7.14 10.68
C THR A 9 12.05 6.22 9.91
N VAL A 10 11.60 5.72 8.75
CA VAL A 10 12.56 5.37 7.71
C VAL A 10 13.32 6.66 7.51
N ARG A 11 14.57 6.74 8.03
CA ARG A 11 15.45 7.84 7.69
C ARG A 11 15.40 7.91 6.17
N GLY A 12 14.85 9.00 5.64
CA GLY A 12 15.15 9.37 4.28
C GLY A 12 16.66 9.27 4.19
N PHE A 13 17.14 8.47 3.25
CA PHE A 13 18.55 8.54 2.89
C PHE A 13 18.81 10.01 2.61
N ASP A 14 19.75 10.64 3.33
CA ASP A 14 20.20 11.98 3.01
C ASP A 14 20.75 11.90 1.59
N VAL A 15 19.98 12.43 0.64
CA VAL A 15 20.40 12.55 -0.75
C VAL A 15 20.67 14.03 -0.98
N ASP A 16 21.90 14.31 -1.37
CA ASP A 16 22.37 15.63 -1.75
C ASP A 16 21.39 16.31 -2.73
N VAL A 17 20.79 17.42 -2.32
CA VAL A 17 19.54 17.99 -2.87
C VAL A 17 19.81 18.95 -4.05
N HIS A 18 20.95 18.83 -4.71
CA HIS A 18 21.40 19.86 -5.67
C HIS A 18 20.90 19.68 -7.12
N ASP A 19 20.06 18.69 -7.44
CA ASP A 19 19.43 18.58 -8.77
C ASP A 19 17.94 19.02 -8.74
N PRO A 20 17.61 20.22 -9.28
CA PRO A 20 16.25 20.75 -9.31
C PRO A 20 15.27 19.95 -10.19
N ALA A 21 15.71 18.96 -10.96
CA ALA A 21 14.82 18.05 -11.69
C ALA A 21 14.21 16.94 -10.80
N ILE A 22 14.87 16.61 -9.68
CA ILE A 22 14.47 15.51 -8.79
C ILE A 22 13.34 15.94 -7.82
N THR A 23 13.26 17.23 -7.50
CA THR A 23 12.36 17.79 -6.48
C THR A 23 10.87 17.82 -6.88
N ARG A 24 10.52 17.70 -8.17
CA ARG A 24 9.11 17.80 -8.62
C ARG A 24 8.35 16.45 -8.75
N THR A 25 9.00 15.28 -8.66
CA THR A 25 8.37 13.98 -9.00
C THR A 25 8.79 12.77 -8.13
N GLY A 26 9.36 13.01 -6.96
CA GLY A 26 10.30 12.16 -6.18
C GLY A 26 10.05 10.66 -5.88
N GLY A 27 9.02 9.99 -6.40
CA GLY A 27 8.86 8.52 -6.24
C GLY A 27 9.19 7.71 -7.50
N THR A 28 8.65 8.13 -8.64
CA THR A 28 8.76 7.39 -9.91
C THR A 28 10.14 7.54 -10.53
N THR A 29 10.73 8.72 -10.43
CA THR A 29 12.07 9.07 -10.96
C THR A 29 13.17 8.32 -10.22
N PHE A 30 13.07 8.21 -8.89
CA PHE A 30 14.02 7.46 -8.06
C PHE A 30 14.08 5.96 -8.41
N ASN A 31 12.91 5.35 -8.61
CA ASN A 31 12.80 3.94 -8.98
C ASN A 31 13.40 3.63 -10.35
N LEU A 32 13.19 4.54 -11.30
CA LEU A 32 13.79 4.45 -12.62
C LEU A 32 15.31 4.60 -12.55
N ASP A 33 15.82 5.52 -11.73
CA ASP A 33 17.26 5.67 -11.53
C ASP A 33 17.93 4.43 -10.91
N LEU A 34 17.25 3.74 -9.99
CA LEU A 34 17.73 2.45 -9.48
C LEU A 34 17.79 1.41 -10.59
N PHE A 35 16.77 1.34 -11.45
CA PHE A 35 16.77 0.46 -12.62
C PHE A 35 17.91 0.78 -13.59
N MET A 36 18.21 2.07 -13.83
CA MET A 36 19.33 2.48 -14.69
C MET A 36 20.69 2.02 -14.17
N LYS A 37 20.83 1.80 -12.86
CA LYS A 37 22.06 1.30 -12.23
C LYS A 37 22.23 -0.22 -12.37
N HIS A 38 21.22 -0.96 -12.82
CA HIS A 38 21.32 -2.41 -12.97
C HIS A 38 22.40 -2.78 -14.02
N PRO A 39 23.30 -3.75 -13.75
CA PRO A 39 24.45 -4.05 -14.63
C PRO A 39 24.09 -4.40 -16.08
N LEU A 40 22.91 -4.99 -16.31
CA LEU A 40 22.44 -5.29 -17.66
C LEU A 40 21.91 -4.04 -18.37
N VAL A 41 21.32 -3.10 -17.63
CA VAL A 41 20.77 -1.86 -18.19
C VAL A 41 21.90 -0.90 -18.50
N SER A 42 22.90 -0.76 -17.62
CA SER A 42 24.09 0.06 -17.85
C SER A 42 25.00 -0.48 -18.98
N LYS A 43 24.81 -1.74 -19.40
CA LYS A 43 25.42 -2.28 -20.61
C LYS A 43 24.75 -1.79 -21.90
N ILE A 44 23.46 -1.45 -21.84
CA ILE A 44 22.68 -0.99 -22.99
C ILE A 44 22.68 0.54 -23.07
N VAL A 45 22.59 1.20 -21.91
CA VAL A 45 22.52 2.66 -21.79
C VAL A 45 23.90 3.21 -21.47
N LYS A 46 24.56 3.78 -22.49
CA LYS A 46 25.94 4.28 -22.41
C LYS A 46 26.04 5.80 -22.36
N THR A 47 25.07 6.50 -22.96
CA THR A 47 25.11 7.96 -23.07
C THR A 47 24.00 8.61 -22.26
N LYS A 48 24.20 9.89 -21.89
CA LYS A 48 23.17 10.72 -21.25
C LYS A 48 21.90 10.77 -22.11
N ALA A 49 22.02 10.91 -23.43
CA ALA A 49 20.87 10.94 -24.34
C ALA A 49 20.07 9.62 -24.32
N GLN A 50 20.74 8.46 -24.30
CA GLN A 50 20.07 7.16 -24.16
C GLN A 50 19.38 7.02 -22.80
N ARG A 51 20.01 7.50 -21.72
CA ARG A 51 19.41 7.52 -20.38
C ARG A 51 18.14 8.37 -20.39
N ASP A 52 18.25 9.61 -20.86
CA ASP A 52 17.13 10.55 -20.87
C ASP A 52 15.98 10.01 -21.73
N PHE A 53 16.27 9.45 -22.92
CA PHE A 53 15.26 8.79 -23.75
C PHE A 53 14.56 7.61 -23.05
N MET A 54 15.31 6.73 -22.39
CA MET A 54 14.75 5.57 -21.69
C MET A 54 13.88 6.00 -20.51
N LEU A 55 14.36 6.94 -19.69
CA LEU A 55 13.60 7.49 -18.56
C LEU A 55 12.31 8.16 -19.02
N HIS A 56 12.37 8.96 -20.09
CA HIS A 56 11.18 9.60 -20.68
C HIS A 56 10.19 8.57 -21.22
N THR A 57 10.68 7.51 -21.88
CA THR A 57 9.83 6.41 -22.39
C THR A 57 9.11 5.71 -21.25
N PHE A 58 9.81 5.33 -20.18
CA PHE A 58 9.19 4.69 -19.02
C PHE A 58 8.20 5.61 -18.31
N LEU A 59 8.56 6.89 -18.11
CA LEU A 59 7.67 7.85 -17.48
C LEU A 59 6.39 8.05 -18.31
N LYS A 60 6.51 8.14 -19.63
CA LYS A 60 5.37 8.23 -20.56
C LYS A 60 4.50 6.98 -20.47
N TYR A 61 5.10 5.78 -20.53
CA TYR A 61 4.38 4.51 -20.36
C TYR A 61 3.62 4.44 -19.04
N ILE A 62 4.29 4.73 -17.92
CA ILE A 62 3.67 4.70 -16.58
C ILE A 62 2.49 5.68 -16.52
N ARG A 63 2.66 6.91 -17.01
CA ARG A 63 1.58 7.93 -17.05
C ARG A 63 0.39 7.48 -17.89
N SER A 64 0.64 6.93 -19.09
CA SER A 64 -0.41 6.38 -19.96
C SER A 64 -1.15 5.23 -19.27
N CYS A 65 -0.43 4.31 -18.62
CA CYS A 65 -1.04 3.25 -17.83
C CYS A 65 -1.93 3.81 -16.70
N TYR A 66 -1.48 4.86 -16.00
CA TYR A 66 -2.29 5.51 -14.97
C TYR A 66 -3.59 6.09 -15.53
N THR A 67 -3.55 6.81 -16.66
CA THR A 67 -4.76 7.32 -17.31
C THR A 67 -5.75 6.20 -17.63
N LEU A 68 -5.26 5.07 -18.17
CA LEU A 68 -6.10 3.90 -18.48
C LEU A 68 -6.67 3.21 -17.22
N ILE A 69 -5.93 3.21 -16.10
CA ILE A 69 -6.41 2.65 -14.83
C ILE A 69 -7.49 3.54 -14.21
N MET A 70 -7.38 4.86 -14.35
CA MET A 70 -8.36 5.82 -13.81
C MET A 70 -9.64 5.88 -14.65
N ASP A 71 -9.62 5.50 -15.93
CA ASP A 71 -10.81 5.36 -16.79
C ASP A 71 -11.70 4.16 -16.40
N LYS A 72 -11.41 3.49 -15.28
CA LYS A 72 -12.28 2.45 -14.72
C LYS A 72 -13.57 3.05 -14.20
N ARG A 73 -14.64 2.88 -15.00
CA ARG A 73 -16.01 2.88 -14.50
C ARG A 73 -16.13 1.82 -13.39
N VAL A 74 -16.62 2.28 -12.24
CA VAL A 74 -16.81 1.55 -10.99
C VAL A 74 -17.44 0.17 -11.23
N GLY A 75 -16.86 -0.92 -10.70
CA GLY A 75 -17.69 -2.10 -10.37
C GLY A 75 -17.14 -3.52 -10.58
N HIS A 76 -16.14 -3.79 -11.43
CA HIS A 76 -15.79 -5.19 -11.74
C HIS A 76 -14.29 -5.51 -11.69
N MET A 77 -13.94 -6.59 -10.99
CA MET A 77 -12.64 -7.28 -11.03
C MET A 77 -12.21 -7.74 -12.43
N HIS A 78 -13.09 -7.60 -13.44
CA HIS A 78 -12.89 -8.03 -14.83
C HIS A 78 -12.68 -6.86 -15.81
N GLY A 79 -12.44 -5.64 -15.33
CA GLY A 79 -12.07 -4.51 -16.20
C GLY A 79 -10.72 -4.73 -16.89
N PRO A 80 -10.38 -3.93 -17.93
CA PRO A 80 -9.11 -4.06 -18.64
C PRO A 80 -7.95 -4.05 -17.64
N THR A 81 -7.09 -5.08 -17.74
CA THR A 81 -5.90 -5.19 -16.92
C THR A 81 -4.82 -4.35 -17.56
N VAL A 82 -4.55 -3.19 -16.98
CA VAL A 82 -3.41 -2.37 -17.37
C VAL A 82 -2.22 -2.80 -16.54
N SER A 83 -1.20 -3.37 -17.18
CA SER A 83 0.07 -3.68 -16.52
C SER A 83 0.84 -2.38 -16.29
N MET A 84 1.28 -2.15 -15.05
CA MET A 84 2.13 -1.01 -14.71
C MET A 84 3.50 -1.50 -14.29
N LEU A 85 4.54 -0.87 -14.83
CA LEU A 85 5.91 -1.09 -14.37
C LEU A 85 6.10 -0.38 -13.02
N THR A 86 5.91 -1.14 -11.94
CA THR A 86 6.13 -0.67 -10.57
C THR A 86 7.41 -1.29 -10.05
N PHE A 87 8.56 -0.64 -10.20
CA PHE A 87 9.85 -1.27 -9.88
C PHE A 87 9.93 -1.74 -8.42
N VAL A 88 9.45 -0.95 -7.45
CA VAL A 88 9.39 -1.37 -6.03
C VAL A 88 8.26 -2.36 -5.78
N GLY A 89 7.11 -2.17 -6.44
CA GLY A 89 5.98 -3.10 -6.34
C GLY A 89 6.33 -4.52 -6.80
N ALA A 90 7.12 -4.61 -7.86
CA ALA A 90 7.61 -5.86 -8.44
C ALA A 90 8.59 -6.61 -7.51
N LEU A 91 9.15 -5.96 -6.48
CA LEU A 91 10.02 -6.61 -5.50
C LEU A 91 9.24 -7.37 -4.42
N CYS A 92 8.00 -6.99 -4.13
CA CYS A 92 7.26 -7.60 -3.04
C CYS A 92 6.53 -8.83 -3.54
N ASN A 93 6.86 -10.00 -2.99
CA ASN A 93 6.19 -11.23 -3.38
C ASN A 93 4.73 -11.29 -2.89
N HIS A 94 3.99 -12.20 -3.51
CA HIS A 94 2.62 -12.50 -3.12
C HIS A 94 2.52 -13.34 -1.84
N SER A 95 1.53 -13.01 -1.01
CA SER A 95 0.97 -13.87 0.05
C SER A 95 -0.54 -13.67 0.14
N CYS A 96 -1.31 -14.74 0.37
CA CYS A 96 -2.73 -14.63 0.77
C CYS A 96 -2.90 -14.13 2.21
N ASP A 97 -1.79 -14.03 2.95
CA ASP A 97 -1.68 -13.39 4.25
C ASP A 97 -0.63 -12.27 4.20
N PRO A 98 -0.94 -11.15 3.54
CA PRO A 98 0.02 -10.08 3.36
C PRO A 98 0.25 -9.28 4.65
N ASN A 99 1.45 -8.68 4.77
CA ASN A 99 1.77 -7.74 5.85
C ASN A 99 1.73 -6.28 5.41
N VAL A 100 1.62 -6.05 4.10
CA VAL A 100 1.42 -4.74 3.48
C VAL A 100 0.28 -4.81 2.45
N PHE A 101 -0.32 -3.68 2.14
CA PHE A 101 -1.11 -3.53 0.91
C PHE A 101 -0.55 -2.39 0.07
N PHE A 102 -0.85 -2.43 -1.22
CA PHE A 102 -0.46 -1.39 -2.15
C PHE A 102 -1.61 -0.42 -2.40
N SER A 103 -1.26 0.87 -2.45
CA SER A 103 -2.09 1.90 -3.03
C SER A 103 -1.35 2.51 -4.22
N THR A 104 -2.01 2.58 -5.37
CA THR A 104 -1.51 3.28 -6.55
C THR A 104 -2.43 4.44 -6.87
N ARG A 105 -1.98 5.67 -6.58
CA ARG A 105 -2.79 6.87 -6.74
C ARG A 105 -1.92 8.07 -7.10
N ASN A 106 -2.43 8.95 -7.96
CA ASN A 106 -1.75 10.17 -8.42
C ASN A 106 -0.30 9.93 -8.88
N GLY A 107 -0.05 8.83 -9.61
CA GLY A 107 1.28 8.48 -10.09
C GLY A 107 2.23 7.94 -9.01
N ARG A 108 1.78 7.80 -7.77
CA ARG A 108 2.56 7.31 -6.62
C ARG A 108 2.21 5.88 -6.29
N TYR A 109 3.24 5.15 -5.91
CA TYR A 109 3.16 3.77 -5.46
C TYR A 109 3.46 3.73 -3.96
N THR A 110 2.47 3.42 -3.14
CA THR A 110 2.58 3.47 -1.68
C THR A 110 2.38 2.07 -1.10
N LEU A 111 3.34 1.65 -0.28
CA LEU A 111 3.31 0.44 0.53
C LEU A 111 2.83 0.78 1.94
N ILE A 112 1.70 0.23 2.36
CA ILE A 112 1.12 0.51 3.67
C ILE A 112 1.10 -0.74 4.52
N VAL A 113 1.65 -0.64 5.73
CA VAL A 113 1.74 -1.74 6.70
C VAL A 113 0.36 -2.07 7.27
N LEU A 114 -0.03 -3.34 7.12
CA LEU A 114 -1.31 -3.87 7.62
C LEU A 114 -1.20 -4.49 9.01
N ARG A 115 -0.02 -4.98 9.39
CA ARG A 115 0.26 -5.60 10.70
C ARG A 115 1.75 -5.47 11.03
N PRO A 116 2.16 -5.59 12.30
CA PRO A 116 3.58 -5.59 12.66
C PRO A 116 4.40 -6.58 11.82
N ILE A 117 5.59 -6.13 11.38
CA ILE A 117 6.53 -6.88 10.55
C ILE A 117 7.77 -7.16 11.40
N ARG A 118 8.14 -8.43 11.55
CA ARG A 118 9.31 -8.83 12.35
C ARG A 118 10.61 -8.58 11.58
N LYS A 119 11.74 -8.40 12.28
CA LYS A 119 13.06 -8.31 11.64
C LYS A 119 13.33 -9.59 10.84
N GLY A 120 13.69 -9.43 9.57
CA GLY A 120 13.93 -10.55 8.65
C GLY A 120 12.66 -11.15 8.04
N GLU A 121 11.46 -10.71 8.44
CA GLU A 121 10.22 -11.07 7.75
C GLU A 121 10.18 -10.40 6.37
N GLN A 122 9.83 -11.18 5.35
CA GLN A 122 9.67 -10.65 4.00
C GLN A 122 8.46 -9.71 3.92
N ILE A 123 8.63 -8.58 3.22
CA ILE A 123 7.51 -7.71 2.87
C ILE A 123 6.72 -8.37 1.75
N VAL A 124 5.45 -8.70 2.02
CA VAL A 124 4.57 -9.42 1.11
C VAL A 124 3.19 -8.79 1.03
N THR A 125 2.66 -8.78 -0.17
CA THR A 125 1.38 -8.16 -0.55
C THR A 125 0.43 -9.20 -1.14
N SER A 126 -0.82 -8.85 -1.40
CA SER A 126 -1.72 -9.73 -2.15
C SER A 126 -1.86 -9.27 -3.60
N TYR A 127 -1.82 -10.23 -4.53
CA TYR A 127 -2.11 -10.03 -5.96
C TYR A 127 -3.53 -10.49 -6.29
N GLY A 128 -4.28 -10.95 -5.29
CA GLY A 128 -5.60 -11.53 -5.41
C GLY A 128 -6.30 -11.59 -4.06
N PRO A 129 -7.07 -12.65 -3.79
CA PRO A 129 -7.79 -12.80 -2.53
C PRO A 129 -6.85 -12.90 -1.33
N THR A 130 -7.32 -12.42 -0.19
CA THR A 130 -6.64 -12.54 1.11
C THR A 130 -7.45 -13.45 2.03
N TRP A 131 -6.85 -14.03 3.06
CA TRP A 131 -7.59 -14.94 3.96
C TRP A 131 -8.82 -14.35 4.63
N TRP A 132 -8.85 -13.02 4.80
CA TRP A 132 -9.99 -12.30 5.37
C TRP A 132 -11.02 -11.82 4.34
N GLU A 133 -10.73 -11.97 3.05
CA GLU A 133 -11.61 -11.69 1.91
C GLU A 133 -11.42 -12.78 0.82
N PRO A 134 -11.87 -14.01 1.10
CA PRO A 134 -11.73 -15.10 0.14
C PRO A 134 -12.61 -14.87 -1.09
N CYS A 135 -12.13 -15.30 -2.26
CA CYS A 135 -12.90 -15.32 -3.50
C CYS A 135 -12.91 -16.76 -4.02
N PRO A 136 -13.97 -17.55 -3.73
CA PRO A 136 -14.10 -18.90 -4.24
C PRO A 136 -14.02 -18.93 -5.77
N GLY A 137 -13.23 -19.85 -6.33
CA GLY A 137 -13.06 -20.00 -7.78
C GLY A 137 -11.95 -19.16 -8.39
N TYR A 138 -11.32 -18.25 -7.65
CA TYR A 138 -10.14 -17.53 -8.13
C TYR A 138 -8.97 -18.48 -8.41
N LYS A 139 -8.39 -18.40 -9.62
CA LYS A 139 -7.22 -19.17 -10.05
C LYS A 139 -6.07 -18.23 -10.36
N CYS A 140 -4.99 -18.30 -9.58
CA CYS A 140 -3.74 -17.61 -9.89
C CYS A 140 -3.07 -18.22 -11.12
N THR A 141 -2.27 -17.42 -11.84
CA THR A 141 -1.34 -17.89 -12.88
C THR A 141 -0.06 -18.53 -12.32
N TYR A 142 0.08 -18.56 -11.00
CA TYR A 142 1.21 -19.13 -10.27
C TYR A 142 0.74 -19.93 -9.05
N THR A 143 1.55 -20.88 -8.58
CA THR A 143 1.24 -21.67 -7.38
C THR A 143 1.73 -20.94 -6.12
N CYS A 144 0.81 -20.41 -5.33
CA CYS A 144 1.12 -19.77 -4.05
C CYS A 144 1.52 -20.82 -2.99
N ARG A 145 2.65 -20.60 -2.32
CA ARG A 145 3.14 -21.46 -1.21
C ARG A 145 3.17 -20.73 0.14
N CYS A 146 2.36 -19.68 0.29
CA CYS A 146 2.27 -18.96 1.56
C CYS A 146 1.70 -19.85 2.69
N PRO A 147 1.85 -19.46 3.97
CA PRO A 147 1.32 -20.24 5.09
C PRO A 147 -0.17 -20.56 5.01
N VAL A 148 -0.97 -19.70 4.36
CA VAL A 148 -2.40 -19.93 4.14
C VAL A 148 -2.62 -21.04 3.11
N CYS A 149 -1.96 -21.00 1.95
CA CYS A 149 -2.16 -21.99 0.88
C CYS A 149 -1.49 -23.34 1.14
N LYS A 150 -0.43 -23.38 1.99
CA LYS A 150 0.21 -24.65 2.39
C LYS A 150 -0.72 -25.54 3.20
N LYS A 151 -1.63 -24.95 3.97
CA LYS A 151 -2.71 -25.68 4.63
C LYS A 151 -3.83 -25.77 3.60
N THR A 152 -4.20 -26.99 3.21
CA THR A 152 -5.15 -27.26 2.12
C THR A 152 -6.57 -26.75 2.39
N SER A 153 -6.84 -26.27 3.59
CA SER A 153 -7.97 -25.42 3.94
C SER A 153 -7.41 -24.09 4.43
N TRP A 154 -8.12 -22.99 4.21
CA TRP A 154 -7.81 -21.66 4.75
C TRP A 154 -8.03 -21.66 6.29
N THR A 155 -7.43 -22.62 6.99
CA THR A 155 -7.69 -22.93 8.39
C THR A 155 -7.01 -21.88 9.24
N LEU A 156 -7.79 -20.85 9.53
CA LEU A 156 -7.54 -19.87 10.57
C LEU A 156 -7.18 -20.59 11.87
N LYS A 157 -6.30 -20.00 12.68
CA LYS A 157 -6.08 -20.51 14.03
C LYS A 157 -7.41 -20.40 14.76
N LYS A 158 -7.99 -21.54 15.15
CA LYS A 158 -9.13 -21.61 16.06
C LYS A 158 -8.62 -21.31 17.48
N LYS A 159 -8.18 -20.08 17.70
CA LYS A 159 -7.86 -19.58 19.03
C LYS A 159 -9.02 -18.70 19.46
N GLU A 160 -9.61 -19.01 20.60
CA GLU A 160 -10.64 -18.16 21.18
C GLU A 160 -10.05 -16.79 21.48
N PHE A 161 -10.73 -15.75 21.00
CA PHE A 161 -10.36 -14.38 21.29
C PHE A 161 -10.81 -14.04 22.71
N PRO A 162 -10.06 -13.19 23.44
CA PRO A 162 -10.51 -12.73 24.74
C PRO A 162 -11.77 -11.87 24.55
N GLN A 163 -12.69 -11.88 25.53
CA GLN A 163 -13.92 -11.07 25.47
C GLN A 163 -13.65 -9.59 25.17
N ALA A 164 -12.52 -9.06 25.65
CA ALA A 164 -12.07 -7.71 25.36
C ALA A 164 -11.87 -7.45 23.85
N ALA A 165 -11.37 -8.41 23.08
CA ALA A 165 -11.19 -8.25 21.64
C ALA A 165 -12.55 -8.12 20.91
N TYR A 166 -13.55 -8.91 21.29
CA TYR A 166 -14.91 -8.76 20.74
C TYR A 166 -15.48 -7.37 21.04
N ARG A 167 -15.31 -6.86 22.27
CA ARG A 167 -15.74 -5.49 22.62
C ARG A 167 -15.02 -4.44 21.79
N HIS A 168 -13.70 -4.55 21.62
CA HIS A 168 -12.95 -3.61 20.77
C HIS A 168 -13.41 -3.65 19.31
N LEU A 169 -13.68 -4.85 18.75
CA LEU A 169 -14.19 -4.98 17.38
C LEU A 169 -15.59 -4.35 17.23
N LEU A 170 -16.46 -4.53 18.22
CA LEU A 170 -17.78 -3.87 18.24
C LEU A 170 -17.65 -2.35 18.27
N LEU A 171 -16.74 -1.81 19.09
CA LEU A 171 -16.47 -0.37 19.15
C LEU A 171 -15.93 0.18 17.82
N ILE A 172 -14.99 -0.53 17.19
CA ILE A 172 -14.44 -0.15 15.88
C ILE A 172 -15.54 -0.18 14.82
N THR A 173 -16.37 -1.23 14.80
CA THR A 173 -17.51 -1.34 13.88
C THR A 173 -18.52 -0.22 14.10
N ALA A 174 -18.90 0.06 15.36
CA ALA A 174 -19.81 1.16 15.67
C ALA A 174 -19.24 2.51 15.20
N ALA A 175 -17.93 2.73 15.36
CA ALA A 175 -17.26 3.93 14.89
C ALA A 175 -17.34 4.09 13.36
N THR A 176 -17.30 2.99 12.58
CA THR A 176 -17.46 3.06 11.11
C THR A 176 -18.85 3.58 10.67
N HIS A 177 -19.88 3.38 11.50
CA HIS A 177 -21.25 3.79 11.20
C HIS A 177 -21.68 5.08 11.91
N SER A 178 -20.78 5.70 12.67
CA SER A 178 -21.08 6.93 13.42
C SER A 178 -21.30 8.10 12.46
N THR A 179 -22.56 8.52 12.30
CA THR A 179 -22.95 9.69 11.50
C THR A 179 -22.92 11.01 12.28
N THR A 180 -22.73 10.94 13.61
CA THR A 180 -22.87 12.08 14.52
C THR A 180 -21.65 13.00 14.57
N GLY A 181 -20.57 12.69 13.84
CA GLY A 181 -19.31 13.45 13.84
C GLY A 181 -18.51 13.41 15.15
N VAL A 182 -18.98 12.67 16.16
CA VAL A 182 -18.35 12.57 17.49
C VAL A 182 -16.98 11.91 17.43
N ILE A 183 -16.79 10.94 16.53
CA ILE A 183 -15.52 10.26 16.31
C ILE A 183 -14.97 10.71 14.95
N ASN A 184 -13.81 11.37 14.94
CA ASN A 184 -13.17 11.79 13.70
C ASN A 184 -12.43 10.62 13.02
N ASN A 185 -12.04 10.80 11.76
CA ASN A 185 -11.37 9.77 10.95
C ASN A 185 -10.02 9.31 11.55
N ALA A 186 -9.29 10.19 12.24
CA ALA A 186 -8.01 9.83 12.85
C ALA A 186 -8.22 8.90 14.05
N ASP A 187 -9.25 9.16 14.86
CA ASP A 187 -9.60 8.30 16.00
C ASP A 187 -10.09 6.93 15.55
N GLN A 188 -10.92 6.87 14.50
CA GLN A 188 -11.32 5.62 13.84
C GLN A 188 -10.10 4.80 13.39
N LEU A 189 -9.16 5.44 12.69
CA LEU A 189 -7.93 4.79 12.24
C LEU A 189 -7.09 4.30 13.43
N ASN A 190 -6.93 5.13 14.45
CA ASN A 190 -6.17 4.81 15.65
C ASN A 190 -6.76 3.62 16.42
N MET A 191 -8.08 3.57 16.58
CA MET A 191 -8.77 2.45 17.22
C MET A 191 -8.49 1.13 16.49
N ALA A 192 -8.62 1.14 15.16
CA ALA A 192 -8.36 -0.04 14.34
C ALA A 192 -6.87 -0.45 14.36
N GLN A 193 -5.95 0.51 14.30
CA GLN A 193 -4.52 0.26 14.40
C GLN A 193 -4.14 -0.36 15.76
N GLN A 194 -4.68 0.18 16.86
CA GLN A 194 -4.43 -0.35 18.20
C GLN A 194 -4.91 -1.79 18.35
N PHE A 195 -6.07 -2.13 17.77
CA PHE A 195 -6.55 -3.50 17.74
C PHE A 195 -5.56 -4.42 17.04
N VAL A 196 -5.13 -4.06 15.83
CA VAL A 196 -4.19 -4.84 15.05
C VAL A 196 -2.89 -5.05 15.82
N ASN A 197 -2.29 -3.99 16.35
CA ASN A 197 -1.04 -4.06 17.10
C ASN A 197 -1.17 -4.92 18.36
N ARG A 198 -2.31 -4.86 19.05
CA ARG A 198 -2.55 -5.63 20.29
C ARG A 198 -2.75 -7.12 20.05
N TYR A 199 -3.43 -7.50 18.97
CA TYR A 199 -3.87 -8.89 18.76
C TYR A 199 -3.12 -9.64 17.66
N ALA A 200 -2.32 -8.95 16.83
CA ALA A 200 -1.60 -9.58 15.71
C ALA A 200 -0.75 -10.76 16.16
N GLU A 201 0.14 -10.61 17.13
CA GLU A 201 1.09 -11.67 17.47
C GLU A 201 0.42 -12.99 17.88
N ASN A 202 -0.66 -12.89 18.65
CA ASN A 202 -1.23 -14.05 19.34
C ASN A 202 -2.47 -14.63 18.67
N TYR A 203 -3.15 -13.86 17.83
CA TYR A 203 -4.47 -14.21 17.29
C TYR A 203 -4.56 -14.11 15.77
N HIS A 204 -3.47 -13.73 15.11
CA HIS A 204 -3.33 -13.84 13.66
C HIS A 204 -2.86 -15.26 13.25
N PRO A 205 -3.40 -15.81 12.14
CA PRO A 205 -4.64 -15.43 11.45
C PRO A 205 -5.89 -15.99 12.18
N GLY A 206 -6.99 -15.24 12.20
CA GLY A 206 -8.22 -15.56 12.93
C GLY A 206 -9.42 -14.73 12.45
N GLU A 207 -10.64 -15.25 12.53
CA GLU A 207 -11.84 -14.60 11.93
C GLU A 207 -12.07 -13.18 12.46
N VAL A 208 -12.06 -13.02 13.79
CA VAL A 208 -12.19 -11.72 14.46
C VAL A 208 -11.09 -10.75 14.02
N PHE A 209 -9.85 -11.24 13.91
CA PHE A 209 -8.74 -10.44 13.41
C PHE A 209 -8.92 -10.08 11.93
N GLY A 210 -9.51 -10.96 11.14
CA GLY A 210 -9.83 -10.74 9.73
C GLY A 210 -10.87 -9.64 9.54
N ALA A 211 -11.91 -9.62 10.37
CA ALA A 211 -12.88 -8.53 10.39
C ALA A 211 -12.21 -7.19 10.74
N ALA A 212 -11.35 -7.17 11.77
CA ALA A 212 -10.64 -5.96 12.18
C ALA A 212 -9.66 -5.45 11.12
N ILE A 213 -8.86 -6.33 10.50
CA ILE A 213 -7.88 -5.92 9.48
C ILE A 213 -8.58 -5.40 8.21
N ARG A 214 -9.76 -5.93 7.88
CA ARG A 214 -10.59 -5.41 6.78
C ARG A 214 -11.03 -3.97 7.04
N ILE A 215 -11.55 -3.69 8.23
CA ILE A 215 -11.95 -2.33 8.63
C ILE A 215 -10.72 -1.40 8.67
N TYR A 216 -9.62 -1.86 9.26
CA TYR A 216 -8.36 -1.11 9.30
C TYR A 216 -7.87 -0.73 7.90
N ARG A 217 -7.86 -1.68 6.96
CA ARG A 217 -7.49 -1.42 5.56
C ARG A 217 -8.41 -0.39 4.90
N GLN A 218 -9.71 -0.44 5.18
CA GLN A 218 -10.67 0.55 4.66
C GLN A 218 -10.35 1.96 5.17
N PHE A 219 -10.08 2.12 6.47
CA PHE A 219 -9.68 3.40 7.04
C PHE A 219 -8.36 3.92 6.47
N LEU A 220 -7.36 3.05 6.30
CA LEU A 220 -6.09 3.41 5.66
C LEU A 220 -6.31 3.91 4.23
N ASN A 221 -7.10 3.18 3.44
CA ASN A 221 -7.39 3.58 2.06
C ASN A 221 -8.18 4.90 2.00
N ALA A 222 -9.16 5.10 2.88
CA ALA A 222 -9.92 6.36 2.95
C ALA A 222 -9.02 7.54 3.37
N GLY A 223 -8.16 7.34 4.37
CA GLY A 223 -7.20 8.35 4.82
C GLY A 223 -6.21 8.76 3.73
N LEU A 224 -5.70 7.78 2.96
CA LEU A 224 -4.84 8.05 1.81
C LEU A 224 -5.54 8.87 0.75
N ASN A 225 -6.80 8.54 0.42
CA ASN A 225 -7.59 9.30 -0.55
C ASN A 225 -7.71 10.75 -0.12
N LEU A 226 -8.08 10.99 1.13
CA LEU A 226 -8.26 12.33 1.65
C LEU A 226 -6.95 13.12 1.65
N ALA A 227 -5.85 12.50 2.08
CA ALA A 227 -4.54 13.14 2.11
C ALA A 227 -4.05 13.52 0.71
N GLU A 228 -4.25 12.62 -0.26
CA GLU A 228 -3.85 12.84 -1.65
C GLU A 228 -4.71 13.88 -2.35
N THR A 229 -6.04 13.86 -2.16
CA THR A 229 -6.92 14.90 -2.69
C THR A 229 -6.53 16.28 -2.16
N LYS A 230 -6.27 16.39 -0.85
CA LYS A 230 -5.80 17.65 -0.26
C LYS A 230 -4.47 18.10 -0.84
N LEU A 231 -3.53 17.18 -1.04
CA LEU A 231 -2.23 17.50 -1.64
C LEU A 231 -2.38 18.01 -3.08
N GLU A 232 -3.24 17.40 -3.89
CA GLU A 232 -3.50 17.88 -5.25
C GLU A 232 -4.18 19.25 -5.27
N GLN A 233 -5.12 19.50 -4.34
CA GLN A 233 -5.73 20.83 -4.17
C GLN A 233 -4.66 21.88 -3.81
N MET A 234 -3.78 21.58 -2.86
CA MET A 234 -2.68 22.49 -2.49
C MET A 234 -1.73 22.76 -3.66
N ARG A 235 -1.43 21.73 -4.47
CA ARG A 235 -0.60 21.88 -5.68
C ARG A 235 -1.27 22.73 -6.74
N ALA A 236 -2.57 22.58 -6.93
CA ALA A 236 -3.33 23.40 -7.86
C ALA A 236 -3.32 24.87 -7.44
N VAL A 237 -3.56 25.16 -6.16
CA VAL A 237 -3.50 26.53 -5.61
C VAL A 237 -2.11 27.13 -5.82
N ALA A 238 -1.04 26.42 -5.41
CA ALA A 238 0.33 26.90 -5.58
C ALA A 238 0.73 27.08 -7.05
N PHE A 239 0.15 26.31 -7.97
CA PHE A 239 0.35 26.52 -9.41
C PHE A 239 -0.32 27.82 -9.87
N TRP A 240 -1.57 28.08 -9.47
CA TRP A 240 -2.28 29.32 -9.82
C TRP A 240 -1.58 30.57 -9.29
N GLU A 241 -1.16 30.56 -8.03
CA GLU A 241 -0.45 31.69 -7.42
C GLU A 241 0.88 32.01 -8.15
N ALA A 242 1.52 31.02 -8.77
CA ALA A 242 2.75 31.21 -9.54
C ALA A 242 2.54 31.76 -10.97
N PHE A 243 1.29 31.95 -11.43
CA PHE A 243 0.96 32.62 -12.70
C PHE A 243 0.53 34.07 -12.53
N ASP A 244 0.22 34.49 -11.29
CA ASP A 244 -0.20 35.86 -10.97
C ASP A 244 1.01 36.77 -10.60
N ASP A 245 2.23 36.24 -10.63
CA ASP A 245 3.53 36.95 -10.54
C ASP A 245 4.24 36.98 -11.92
#